data_AF-A0A358G0H3-F1
#
_entry.id   AF-A0A358G0H3-F1
#
_cell.length_a   1.000
_cell.length_b   1.000
_cell.length_c   1.000
_cell.angle_alpha   90.00
_cell.angle_beta   90.00
_cell.angle_gamma   90.00
#
_symmetry.space_group_name_H-M   'P 1'
#
loop_
_entity.id
_entity.type
_entity.pdbx_description
1 polymer ?
#
loop_
_entity_poly.entity_id
_entity_poly.type
_entity_poly.pdbx_seq_one_letter_code
_entity_poly.pdbx_strand_id
1 'polypeptide(L)' 'MIELLAFLNVFVGVFNLFPLLPLDGGHAAIATYERAREGRKRMRYHADVARLVPLTMAVVAMLAFMFMSGLYLDIVNPIR' A
#
# COMPACT_ATOMS: atom_id res chain seq x y z
N MET A 1 0.72 5.35 27.36
CA MET A 1 1.84 5.74 26.46
C MET A 1 2.39 4.55 25.69
N ILE A 2 2.80 3.47 26.37
CA ILE A 2 3.32 2.26 25.72
C ILE A 2 2.29 1.62 24.79
N GLU A 3 1.01 1.55 25.18
CA GLU A 3 -0.07 1.02 24.32
C GLU A 3 -0.26 1.82 23.03
N LEU A 4 -0.23 3.15 23.09
CA LEU A 4 -0.34 4.02 21.90
C LEU A 4 0.82 3.77 20.94
N LEU A 5 2.04 3.68 21.47
CA LEU A 5 3.25 3.44 20.67
C LEU A 5 3.27 2.03 20.08
N ALA A 6 2.78 1.04 20.81
CA ALA A 6 2.62 -0.33 20.33
C ALA A 6 1.59 -0.40 19.20
N PHE A 7 0.42 0.22 19.38
CA PHE A 7 -0.62 0.29 18.36
C PHE A 7 -0.15 1.01 17.11
N LEU A 8 0.55 2.15 17.27
CA LEU A 8 1.11 2.89 16.15
C LEU A 8 2.16 2.06 15.38
N ASN A 9 3.08 1.38 16.07
CA ASN A 9 4.08 0.53 15.42
C ASN A 9 3.44 -0.62 14.65
N VAL A 10 2.47 -1.32 15.26
CA VAL A 10 1.76 -2.42 14.59
C VAL A 10 0.96 -1.87 13.40
N PHE A 11 0.29 -0.74 13.55
CA PHE A 11 -0.47 -0.11 12.47
C PHE A 11 0.45 0.27 11.30
N VAL A 12 1.55 0.98 11.55
CA VAL A 12 2.52 1.37 10.52
C VAL A 12 3.16 0.14 9.88
N GLY A 13 3.48 -0.89 10.65
CA GLY A 13 4.02 -2.15 10.14
C GLY A 13 3.04 -2.88 9.21
N VAL A 14 1.78 -3.02 9.63
CA VAL A 14 0.71 -3.65 8.82
C VAL A 14 0.41 -2.81 7.58
N PHE A 15 0.34 -1.49 7.72
CA PHE A 15 0.11 -0.59 6.59
C PHE A 15 1.24 -0.70 5.57
N ASN A 16 2.51 -0.74 6.01
CA ASN A 16 3.65 -0.97 5.12
C ASN A 16 3.64 -2.34 4.43
N LEU A 17 2.96 -3.34 4.97
CA LEU A 17 2.81 -4.65 4.33
C LEU A 17 1.73 -4.66 3.24
N PHE A 18 0.93 -3.60 3.12
CA PHE A 18 -0.08 -3.49 2.07
C PHE A 18 0.59 -3.51 0.68
N PRO A 19 0.04 -4.22 -0.32
CA PRO A 19 0.71 -4.51 -1.59
C PRO A 19 0.68 -3.32 -2.57
N LEU A 20 1.09 -2.15 -2.09
CA LEU A 20 1.33 -0.94 -2.88
C LEU A 20 2.84 -0.83 -3.11
N LEU A 21 3.25 -0.47 -4.32
CA LEU A 21 4.65 -0.27 -4.67
C LEU A 21 5.45 0.71 -3.79
N PRO A 22 4.90 1.86 -3.37
CA PRO A 22 5.61 2.74 -2.45
C PRO A 22 5.80 2.16 -1.05
N LEU A 23 5.15 1.02 -0.74
CA LEU A 23 5.23 0.33 0.54
C LEU A 23 6.08 -0.94 0.40
N ASP A 24 6.72 -1.36 1.50
CA ASP A 24 7.62 -2.52 1.51
C ASP A 24 6.88 -3.83 1.12
N GLY A 25 5.58 -3.91 1.43
CA GLY A 25 4.71 -5.02 1.06
C GLY A 25 4.55 -5.22 -0.45
N GLY A 26 4.69 -4.16 -1.25
CA GLY A 26 4.71 -4.26 -2.71
C GLY A 26 5.87 -5.12 -3.21
N HIS A 27 7.06 -4.92 -2.63
CA HIS A 27 8.26 -5.70 -2.95
C HIS A 27 8.10 -7.16 -2.52
N ALA A 28 7.53 -7.40 -1.33
CA ALA A 28 7.24 -8.75 -0.85
C ALA A 28 6.22 -9.47 -1.73
N ALA A 29 5.17 -8.79 -2.18
CA ALA A 29 4.16 -9.34 -3.10
C ALA A 29 4.77 -9.72 -4.45
N ILE A 30 5.65 -8.88 -4.99
CA ILE A 30 6.39 -9.14 -6.23
C ILE A 30 7.32 -10.33 -6.06
N ALA A 31 8.17 -10.33 -5.04
CA ALA A 31 9.12 -11.42 -4.79
C ALA A 31 8.39 -12.76 -4.59
N THR A 32 7.24 -12.74 -3.92
CA THR A 32 6.38 -13.93 -3.74
C THR A 32 5.79 -14.38 -5.07
N TYR A 33 5.30 -13.45 -5.89
CA TYR A 33 4.76 -13.74 -7.22
C TYR A 33 5.81 -14.31 -8.17
N GLU A 34 7.00 -13.71 -8.21
CA GLU A 34 8.14 -14.17 -9.00
C GLU A 34 8.53 -15.58 -8.55
N ARG A 35 8.75 -15.81 -7.25
CA ARG A 35 9.10 -17.14 -6.70
C ARG A 35 8.03 -18.19 -7.01
N ALA A 36 6.75 -17.86 -6.90
CA ALA A 36 5.64 -18.76 -7.22
C ALA A 36 5.59 -19.11 -8.73
N ARG A 37 5.96 -18.16 -9.60
CA ARG A 37 5.95 -18.36 -11.06
C ARG A 37 7.21 -19.04 -11.59
N GLU A 38 8.38 -18.74 -11.02
CA GLU A 38 9.66 -19.40 -11.30
C GLU A 38 9.65 -20.87 -10.87
N GLY A 39 8.97 -21.19 -9.76
CA GLY A 39 8.75 -22.58 -9.33
C GLY A 39 7.91 -23.40 -10.32
N ARG A 40 7.04 -22.74 -11.11
CA ARG A 40 6.18 -23.39 -12.13
C ARG A 40 6.80 -23.44 -13.53
N LYS A 41 7.65 -22.48 -13.89
CA LYS A 41 8.36 -22.43 -15.15
C LYS A 41 9.81 -22.09 -14.83
N ARG A 42 10.74 -23.02 -15.04
CA ARG A 42 12.21 -22.87 -14.93
C ARG A 42 12.79 -21.81 -15.90
N MET A 43 12.13 -20.67 -16.08
CA MET A 43 12.51 -19.53 -16.89
C MET A 43 12.30 -18.27 -16.04
N ARG A 44 13.37 -17.48 -15.87
CA ARG A 44 13.36 -16.20 -15.15
C ARG A 44 12.37 -15.25 -15.81
N TYR A 45 11.20 -15.05 -15.19
CA TYR A 45 10.23 -14.05 -15.62
C TYR A 45 10.32 -12.87 -14.67
N HIS A 46 10.93 -11.78 -15.14
CA HIS A 46 10.87 -10.50 -14.43
C HIS A 46 9.50 -9.91 -14.74
N ALA A 47 8.66 -9.78 -13.72
CA ALA A 47 7.42 -9.01 -13.91
C ALA A 47 7.82 -7.56 -14.19
N ASP A 48 7.23 -6.91 -15.19
CA ASP A 48 7.50 -5.50 -15.48
C ASP A 48 6.78 -4.62 -14.45
N VAL A 49 7.37 -4.57 -13.26
CA VAL A 49 6.86 -3.89 -12.06
C VAL A 49 6.68 -2.38 -12.29
N ALA A 50 7.47 -1.79 -13.18
CA ALA A 50 7.36 -0.38 -13.55
C ALA A 50 5.96 -0.01 -14.09
N ARG A 51 5.21 -0.96 -14.65
CA ARG A 51 3.83 -0.73 -15.12
C ARG A 51 2.79 -0.68 -14.00
N LEU A 52 3.10 -1.22 -12.82
CA LEU A 52 2.20 -1.16 -11.66
C LEU A 52 2.32 0.18 -10.93
N VAL A 53 3.49 0.85 -10.99
CA VAL A 53 3.75 2.18 -10.42
C VAL A 53 2.62 3.19 -10.67
N PRO A 54 2.21 3.47 -11.93
CA PRO A 54 1.17 4.47 -12.20
C PRO A 54 -0.19 4.08 -11.61
N LEU A 55 -0.53 2.79 -11.57
CA LEU A 55 -1.76 2.31 -10.95
C LEU A 55 -1.73 2.54 -9.43
N THR A 56 -0.63 2.17 -8.77
CA THR A 56 -0.44 2.44 -7.34
C THR A 56 -0.52 3.93 -7.02
N MET A 57 0.10 4.78 -7.83
CA MET A 57 0.03 6.23 -7.65
C MET A 57 -1.39 6.77 -7.83
N ALA A 58 -2.15 6.24 -8.78
CA ALA A 58 -3.56 6.59 -8.97
C ALA A 58 -4.42 6.21 -7.75
N VAL A 59 -4.22 5.00 -7.20
CA VAL A 59 -4.93 4.56 -5.98
C VAL A 59 -4.56 5.43 -4.78
N VAL A 60 -3.28 5.72 -4.57
CA VAL A 60 -2.82 6.60 -3.48
C VAL A 60 -3.40 8.01 -3.63
N ALA A 61 -3.37 8.57 -4.84
CA ALA A 61 -3.95 9.89 -5.11
C ALA A 61 -5.46 9.91 -4.84
N MET A 62 -6.18 8.85 -5.22
CA MET A 62 -7.62 8.72 -4.95
C MET A 62 -7.90 8.65 -3.44
N LEU A 63 -7.15 7.83 -2.70
CA LEU A 63 -7.29 7.74 -1.24
C LEU A 63 -6.95 9.06 -0.55
N ALA A 64 -5.89 9.73 -0.98
CA ALA A 64 -5.52 11.04 -0.47
C ALA A 64 -6.62 12.07 -0.75
N PHE A 65 -7.20 12.05 -1.95
CA PHE A 65 -8.33 12.92 -2.30
C PHE A 65 -9.55 12.69 -1.40
N MET A 66 -9.92 11.43 -1.16
CA MET A 66 -11.02 11.08 -0.24
C MET A 66 -10.73 11.49 1.20
N PHE A 67 -9.49 11.31 1.66
CA PHE A 67 -9.07 11.74 2.99
C PHE A 67 -9.14 13.26 3.13
N MET A 68 -8.63 14.00 2.15
CA MET A 68 -8.66 15.47 2.13
C MET A 68 -10.10 16.00 2.09
N SER A 69 -10.96 15.39 1.28
CA SER A 69 -12.37 15.78 1.18
C SER A 69 -13.12 15.49 2.47
N GLY A 70 -12.88 14.34 3.11
CA GLY A 70 -13.41 14.01 4.43
C GLY A 70 -13.00 15.03 5.48
N LEU A 71 -11.70 15.32 5.60
CA LEU A 71 -11.19 16.35 6.52
C LEU A 71 -11.81 17.73 6.24
N TYR A 72 -11.94 18.10 4.96
CA TYR A 72 -12.57 19.35 4.57
C TYR A 72 -14.05 19.40 5.01
N LEU A 73 -14.79 18.31 4.80
CA LEU A 73 -16.19 18.19 5.21
C LEU A 73 -16.34 18.23 6.74
N ASP A 74 -15.47 17.56 7.49
CA ASP A 74 -15.49 17.58 8.95
C ASP A 74 -15.23 19.00 9.51
N ILE A 75 -14.37 19.78 8.84
CA ILE A 75 -14.08 21.18 9.22
C ILE A 75 -15.23 22.12 8.86
N VAL A 76 -15.80 21.99 7.66
CA VAL A 76 -16.77 22.96 7.11
C VAL A 76 -18.21 22.64 7.52
N ASN A 77 -18.58 21.36 7.53
CA ASN A 77 -19.89 20.87 7.93
C ASN A 77 -19.73 19.76 8.97
N PRO A 78 -19.29 20.11 10.19
CA PRO A 78 -19.28 19.15 11.29
C PRO A 78 -20.72 18.69 11.53
N ILE A 79 -20.99 17.43 11.20
CA ILE A 79 -22.26 16.78 11.49
C ILE A 79 -22.37 16.71 13.03
N ARG A 80 -23.44 17.26 13.61
CA ARG A 80 -23.76 17.12 15.04
C ARG A 80 -24.48 15.81 15.31
#